data_AF-A0A942AUW9-F1
#
_entry.id   AF-A0A942AUW9-F1
#
_cell.length_a   1.000
_cell.length_b   1.000
_cell.length_c   1.000
_cell.angle_alpha   90.00
_cell.angle_beta   90.00
_cell.angle_gamma   90.00
#
_symmetry.space_group_name_H-M   'P 1'
#
loop_
_entity.id
_entity.type
_entity.pdbx_description
1 polymer ?
#
loop_
_entity_poly.entity_id
_entity_poly.type
_entity_poly.pdbx_seq_one_letter_code
_entity_poly.pdbx_strand_id
1 'polypeptide(L)'
;MKPIVYFSKKLTGNELIKLYNKLGIRLNGNVAIKLHSGEPGNQNFLKPDFFKPIVNELKGTVIECNTAYDGARNTTEKHLQTLKNHGWTDYFTVDLLDAQGPDLVLDIPKGRIIQKNYVGKNLTKYDSMLVLSHFKGHPMGGYGGALKQLSIGIASSYGKAYIHGCGNPDEIWTANHDHFLEAMADAAKSIVDYFDGKIVYMNIMKNMSVDCDCCAVAEDPCMEDIGILISTDPVAIDQACLDLVYQATDPGKKHLIERIESRNGVHTIEAACELGYGNRAYELIDITNE
;
A
#
# COMPACT_ATOMS: atom_id res chain seq x y z
N MET A 1 9.74 -17.87 14.11
CA MET A 1 10.46 -18.10 12.84
C MET A 1 10.50 -16.76 12.11
N LYS A 2 11.61 -16.38 11.47
CA LYS A 2 11.65 -15.12 10.72
C LYS A 2 10.67 -15.22 9.53
N PRO A 3 9.91 -14.17 9.19
CA PRO A 3 9.14 -14.14 7.96
C PRO A 3 10.03 -14.28 6.74
N ILE A 4 9.52 -14.94 5.71
CA ILE A 4 10.18 -15.07 4.41
C ILE A 4 9.69 -13.93 3.51
N VAL A 5 10.62 -13.31 2.80
CA VAL A 5 10.34 -12.36 1.72
C VAL A 5 10.97 -12.94 0.45
N TYR A 6 10.12 -13.32 -0.51
CA TYR A 6 10.61 -13.74 -1.82
C TYR A 6 10.84 -12.53 -2.70
N PHE A 7 11.89 -12.56 -3.51
CA PHE A 7 12.30 -11.47 -4.37
C PHE A 7 12.58 -11.95 -5.79
N SER A 8 12.24 -11.12 -6.78
CA SER A 8 12.69 -11.28 -8.16
C SER A 8 13.03 -9.95 -8.79
N LYS A 9 14.15 -9.87 -9.51
CA LYS A 9 14.54 -8.70 -10.31
C LYS A 9 13.67 -8.50 -11.56
N LYS A 10 12.92 -9.51 -11.99
CA LYS A 10 12.13 -9.47 -13.23
C LYS A 10 10.84 -8.67 -13.02
N LEU A 11 10.72 -7.52 -13.69
CA LEU A 11 9.56 -6.65 -13.60
C LEU A 11 8.53 -6.93 -14.69
N THR A 12 7.87 -8.08 -14.61
CA THR A 12 6.83 -8.47 -15.56
C THR A 12 5.58 -8.97 -14.85
N GLY A 13 4.42 -8.87 -15.51
CA GLY A 13 3.17 -9.38 -14.95
C GLY A 13 3.18 -10.89 -14.67
N ASN A 14 3.92 -11.68 -15.47
CA ASN A 14 4.08 -13.13 -15.22
C ASN A 14 4.89 -13.40 -13.95
N GLU A 15 5.85 -12.53 -13.61
CA GLU A 15 6.64 -12.69 -12.39
C GLU A 15 5.78 -12.49 -11.14
N LEU A 16 4.71 -11.69 -11.21
CA LEU A 16 3.73 -11.54 -10.12
C LEU A 16 3.08 -12.89 -9.79
N ILE A 17 2.68 -13.66 -10.81
CA ILE A 17 2.11 -15.01 -10.63
C ILE A 17 3.15 -15.97 -10.08
N LYS A 18 4.38 -15.95 -10.62
CA LYS A 18 5.47 -16.81 -10.15
C LYS A 18 5.77 -16.61 -8.67
N LEU A 19 5.91 -15.36 -8.23
CA LEU A 19 6.13 -15.01 -6.83
C LEU A 19 4.95 -15.43 -5.94
N TYR A 20 3.72 -15.19 -6.38
CA TYR A 20 2.53 -15.63 -5.66
C TYR A 20 2.49 -17.16 -5.48
N ASN A 21 2.76 -17.92 -6.54
CA ASN A 21 2.81 -19.38 -6.48
C ASN A 21 3.95 -19.88 -5.57
N LYS A 22 5.11 -19.21 -5.57
CA LYS A 22 6.24 -19.55 -4.70
C LYS A 22 5.89 -19.42 -3.21
N LEU A 23 5.05 -18.44 -2.85
CA LEU A 23 4.59 -18.25 -1.48
C LEU A 23 3.80 -19.45 -0.94
N GLY A 24 3.19 -20.26 -1.83
CA GLY A 24 2.47 -21.47 -1.45
C GLY A 24 1.15 -21.20 -0.70
N ILE A 25 0.63 -19.98 -0.80
CA ILE A 25 -0.60 -19.54 -0.12
C ILE A 25 -1.71 -19.35 -1.13
N ARG A 26 -2.94 -19.63 -0.70
CA ARG A 26 -4.13 -19.43 -1.51
C ARG A 26 -5.08 -18.44 -0.83
N LEU A 27 -5.26 -17.29 -1.44
CA LEU A 27 -6.35 -16.36 -1.16
C LEU A 27 -7.66 -16.98 -1.67
N ASN A 28 -8.65 -17.13 -0.80
CA ASN A 28 -9.93 -17.80 -1.08
C ASN A 28 -11.12 -16.84 -0.92
N GLY A 29 -12.27 -17.23 -1.44
CA GLY A 29 -13.51 -16.46 -1.37
C GLY A 29 -13.49 -15.24 -2.28
N ASN A 30 -14.14 -14.16 -1.84
CA ASN A 30 -14.10 -12.87 -2.53
C ASN A 30 -12.76 -12.20 -2.21
N VAL A 31 -11.85 -12.17 -3.20
CA VAL A 31 -10.51 -11.60 -3.05
C VAL A 31 -10.53 -10.10 -3.38
N ALA A 32 -10.16 -9.28 -2.40
CA ALA A 32 -9.87 -7.87 -2.61
C ALA A 32 -8.46 -7.67 -3.18
N ILE A 33 -8.33 -6.88 -4.24
CA ILE A 33 -7.03 -6.46 -4.79
C ILE A 33 -6.84 -4.99 -4.46
N LYS A 34 -6.08 -4.69 -3.40
CA LYS A 34 -5.77 -3.32 -3.03
C LYS A 34 -4.57 -2.82 -3.83
N LEU A 35 -4.77 -1.74 -4.57
CA LEU A 35 -3.72 -1.03 -5.31
C LEU A 35 -3.97 0.48 -5.32
N HIS A 36 -3.04 1.27 -5.86
CA HIS A 36 -3.27 2.70 -6.11
C HIS A 36 -3.66 2.92 -7.58
N SER A 37 -4.79 3.58 -7.83
CA SER A 37 -5.30 3.79 -9.21
C SER A 37 -4.52 4.83 -10.04
N GLY A 38 -3.61 5.56 -9.39
CA GLY A 38 -2.90 6.72 -9.94
C GLY A 38 -3.74 8.00 -9.85
N GLU A 39 -3.11 9.10 -9.44
CA GLU A 39 -3.70 10.44 -9.54
C GLU A 39 -3.65 10.92 -11.00
N PRO A 40 -4.69 11.59 -11.53
CA PRO A 40 -4.61 12.17 -12.87
C PRO A 40 -3.41 13.11 -13.02
N GLY A 41 -2.67 12.93 -14.11
CA GLY A 41 -1.41 13.62 -14.37
C GLY A 41 -0.17 12.83 -13.96
N ASN A 42 -0.29 11.85 -13.07
CA ASN A 42 0.85 11.04 -12.65
C ASN A 42 1.30 10.11 -13.78
N GLN A 43 2.53 10.29 -14.24
CA GLN A 43 3.14 9.50 -15.31
C GLN A 43 3.71 8.17 -14.81
N ASN A 44 4.02 8.07 -13.52
CA ASN A 44 4.80 6.98 -12.95
C ASN A 44 3.97 5.77 -12.51
N PHE A 45 2.66 5.92 -12.23
CA PHE A 45 1.85 4.80 -11.72
C PHE A 45 1.83 3.60 -12.66
N LEU A 46 1.77 2.40 -12.07
CA LEU A 46 1.74 1.15 -12.82
C LEU A 46 0.35 0.93 -13.42
N LYS A 47 0.31 0.73 -14.74
CA LYS A 47 -0.92 0.64 -15.52
C LYS A 47 -1.62 -0.72 -15.32
N PRO A 48 -2.95 -0.80 -15.57
CA PRO A 48 -3.73 -2.03 -15.44
C PRO A 48 -3.12 -3.27 -16.09
N ASP A 49 -2.53 -3.14 -17.29
CA ASP A 49 -1.94 -4.25 -18.04
C ASP A 49 -0.82 -4.98 -17.28
N PHE A 50 -0.07 -4.27 -16.44
CA PHE A 50 0.99 -4.86 -15.63
C PHE A 50 0.43 -5.82 -14.58
N PHE A 51 -0.72 -5.48 -13.98
CA PHE A 51 -1.34 -6.27 -12.91
C PHE A 51 -2.34 -7.31 -13.44
N LYS A 52 -2.76 -7.19 -14.69
CA LYS A 52 -3.76 -8.07 -15.31
C LYS A 52 -3.52 -9.57 -15.09
N PRO A 53 -2.28 -10.10 -15.20
CA PRO A 53 -2.06 -11.53 -14.98
C PRO A 53 -2.45 -11.99 -13.57
N ILE A 54 -1.99 -11.32 -12.51
CA ILE A 54 -2.26 -11.74 -11.13
C ILE A 54 -3.71 -11.47 -10.71
N VAL A 55 -4.32 -10.37 -11.17
CA VAL A 55 -5.73 -10.06 -10.85
C VAL A 55 -6.65 -11.10 -11.48
N ASN A 56 -6.37 -11.52 -12.71
CA ASN A 56 -7.14 -12.55 -13.40
C ASN A 56 -6.96 -13.94 -12.76
N GLU A 57 -5.73 -14.29 -12.38
CA GLU A 57 -5.42 -15.55 -11.68
C GLU A 57 -6.24 -15.68 -10.39
N LEU A 58 -6.32 -14.59 -9.62
CA LEU A 58 -7.07 -14.55 -8.37
C LEU A 58 -8.56 -14.33 -8.54
N LYS A 59 -9.01 -13.97 -9.75
CA LYS A 59 -10.38 -13.51 -10.03
C LYS A 59 -10.82 -12.43 -9.03
N GLY A 60 -9.89 -11.55 -8.68
CA GLY A 60 -10.08 -10.56 -7.62
C GLY A 60 -10.79 -9.30 -8.10
N THR A 61 -11.35 -8.54 -7.16
CA THR A 61 -11.93 -7.22 -7.43
C THR A 61 -10.93 -6.14 -7.04
N VAL A 62 -10.66 -5.18 -7.92
CA VAL A 62 -9.81 -4.03 -7.60
C VAL A 62 -10.55 -3.11 -6.65
N ILE A 63 -9.94 -2.81 -5.51
CA ILE A 63 -10.54 -1.97 -4.47
C ILE A 63 -9.75 -0.67 -4.27
N GLU A 64 -10.48 0.42 -4.04
CA GLU A 64 -9.97 1.73 -3.67
C GLU A 64 -10.94 2.44 -2.72
N CYS A 65 -10.53 3.58 -2.17
CA CYS A 65 -11.40 4.47 -1.41
C CYS A 65 -11.20 5.91 -1.88
N ASN A 66 -12.23 6.75 -1.75
CA ASN A 66 -12.15 8.16 -2.11
C ASN A 66 -11.07 8.90 -1.30
N THR A 67 -10.51 9.96 -1.87
CA THR A 67 -9.53 10.81 -1.20
C THR A 67 -10.20 11.71 -0.16
N ALA A 68 -9.46 12.07 0.89
CA ALA A 68 -9.90 13.05 1.89
C ALA A 68 -9.76 14.50 1.39
N TYR A 69 -8.87 14.73 0.43
CA TYR A 69 -8.59 16.03 -0.17
C TYR A 69 -9.31 16.19 -1.50
N ASP A 70 -9.54 17.45 -1.88
CA ASP A 70 -10.14 17.82 -3.15
C ASP A 70 -9.30 17.35 -4.34
N GLY A 71 -9.99 16.88 -5.38
CA GLY A 71 -9.34 16.36 -6.58
C GLY A 71 -10.29 15.56 -7.46
N ALA A 72 -9.72 14.72 -8.32
CA ALA A 72 -10.48 13.87 -9.23
C ALA A 72 -10.90 12.53 -8.60
N ARG A 73 -10.57 12.31 -7.32
CA ARG A 73 -10.86 11.07 -6.59
C ARG A 73 -11.60 11.29 -5.26
N ASN A 74 -12.05 12.51 -5.00
CA ASN A 74 -12.65 12.90 -3.72
C ASN A 74 -14.14 12.56 -3.61
N THR A 75 -14.79 12.22 -4.73
CA THR A 75 -16.16 11.69 -4.76
C THR A 75 -16.22 10.43 -5.60
N THR A 76 -17.15 9.54 -5.27
CA THR A 76 -17.36 8.26 -5.99
C THR A 76 -17.47 8.45 -7.50
N GLU A 77 -18.28 9.42 -7.94
CA GLU A 77 -18.47 9.68 -9.37
C GLU A 77 -17.17 10.07 -10.07
N LYS A 78 -16.45 11.06 -9.51
CA LYS A 78 -15.16 11.50 -10.08
C LYS A 78 -14.13 10.38 -10.06
N HIS A 79 -14.07 9.61 -8.97
CA HIS A 79 -13.11 8.53 -8.81
C HIS A 79 -13.39 7.39 -9.79
N LEU A 80 -14.65 7.01 -10.03
CA LEU A 80 -15.01 6.05 -11.08
C LEU A 80 -14.62 6.56 -12.47
N GLN A 81 -14.82 7.85 -12.75
CA GLN A 81 -14.38 8.44 -14.01
C GLN A 81 -12.85 8.41 -14.15
N THR A 82 -12.10 8.66 -13.07
CA THR A 82 -10.63 8.52 -13.04
C THR A 82 -10.21 7.08 -13.31
N LEU A 83 -10.83 6.10 -12.63
CA LEU A 83 -10.56 4.67 -12.85
C LEU A 83 -10.78 4.27 -14.32
N LYS A 84 -11.87 4.75 -14.92
CA LYS A 84 -12.18 4.55 -16.34
C LYS A 84 -11.13 5.19 -17.25
N ASN A 85 -10.79 6.46 -17.00
CA ASN A 85 -9.78 7.17 -17.81
C ASN A 85 -8.39 6.52 -17.74
N HIS A 86 -8.06 5.88 -16.61
CA HIS A 86 -6.82 5.15 -16.43
C HIS A 86 -6.89 3.68 -16.90
N GLY A 87 -8.01 3.25 -17.46
CA GLY A 87 -8.22 1.91 -18.04
C GLY A 87 -8.48 0.79 -17.03
N TRP A 88 -8.69 1.09 -15.75
CA TRP A 88 -8.90 0.06 -14.72
C TRP A 88 -10.20 -0.72 -14.96
N THR A 89 -11.27 -0.01 -15.33
CA THR A 89 -12.59 -0.61 -15.58
C THR A 89 -12.67 -1.40 -16.89
N ASP A 90 -11.69 -1.25 -17.77
CA ASP A 90 -11.64 -1.98 -19.04
C ASP A 90 -11.17 -3.44 -18.83
N TYR A 91 -10.43 -3.68 -17.75
CA TYR A 91 -9.86 -4.99 -17.42
C TYR A 91 -10.45 -5.62 -16.17
N PHE A 92 -10.94 -4.82 -15.21
CA PHE A 92 -11.29 -5.31 -13.88
C PHE A 92 -12.65 -4.81 -13.41
N THR A 93 -13.30 -5.64 -12.59
CA THR A 93 -14.32 -5.15 -11.67
C THR A 93 -13.66 -4.28 -10.62
N VAL A 94 -14.24 -3.11 -10.35
CA VAL A 94 -13.77 -2.16 -9.35
C VAL A 94 -14.83 -1.96 -8.27
N ASP A 95 -14.41 -1.85 -7.00
CA ASP A 95 -15.27 -1.45 -5.88
C ASP A 95 -14.61 -0.30 -5.11
N LEU A 96 -15.30 0.84 -5.05
CA LEU A 96 -14.93 1.94 -4.17
C LEU A 96 -15.56 1.66 -2.80
N LEU A 97 -14.73 1.27 -1.84
CA LEU A 97 -15.25 0.67 -0.61
C LEU A 97 -16.13 1.62 0.20
N ASP A 98 -15.85 2.92 0.12
CA ASP A 98 -16.54 4.01 0.79
C ASP A 98 -17.56 4.73 -0.11
N ALA A 99 -17.95 4.12 -1.23
CA ALA A 99 -18.97 4.68 -2.12
C ALA A 99 -20.34 4.88 -1.45
N GLN A 100 -20.61 4.11 -0.40
CA GLN A 100 -21.84 4.17 0.40
C GLN A 100 -21.49 4.09 1.88
N GLY A 101 -22.25 4.84 2.68
CA GLY A 101 -22.13 4.84 4.14
C GLY A 101 -23.15 3.96 4.87
N PRO A 102 -23.14 4.01 6.21
CA PRO A 102 -22.06 4.60 7.02
C PRO A 102 -20.77 3.77 6.90
N ASP A 103 -19.62 4.37 7.25
CA ASP A 103 -18.34 3.68 7.32
C ASP A 103 -18.41 2.46 8.27
N LEU A 104 -17.63 1.44 7.95
CA LEU A 104 -17.32 0.38 8.90
C LEU A 104 -16.28 0.90 9.90
N VAL A 105 -16.54 0.73 11.19
CA VAL A 105 -15.61 1.12 12.26
C VAL A 105 -14.93 -0.13 12.79
N LEU A 106 -13.60 -0.14 12.77
CA LEU A 106 -12.77 -1.21 13.34
C LEU A 106 -12.09 -0.67 14.59
N ASP A 107 -12.22 -1.38 15.72
CA ASP A 107 -11.57 -1.01 16.97
C ASP A 107 -10.08 -1.39 16.98
N ILE A 108 -9.27 -0.57 17.64
CA ILE A 108 -7.83 -0.79 17.85
C ILE A 108 -7.54 -0.63 19.35
N PRO A 109 -7.91 -1.60 20.20
CA PRO A 109 -7.86 -1.41 21.66
C PRO A 109 -6.46 -1.09 22.22
N LYS A 110 -5.41 -1.44 21.48
CA LYS A 110 -4.00 -1.22 21.85
C LYS A 110 -3.28 -0.28 20.88
N GLY A 111 -4.01 0.56 20.14
CA GLY A 111 -3.42 1.54 19.25
C GLY A 111 -2.66 2.61 20.05
N ARG A 112 -1.53 3.05 19.52
CA ARG A 112 -0.61 4.02 20.14
C ARG A 112 -1.21 5.42 20.18
N ILE A 113 -1.77 5.86 19.06
CA ILE A 113 -2.34 7.19 18.84
C ILE A 113 -3.85 7.10 18.68
N ILE A 114 -4.35 6.25 17.78
CA ILE A 114 -5.79 6.11 17.50
C ILE A 114 -6.32 4.74 17.95
N GLN A 115 -7.55 4.72 18.47
CA GLN A 115 -8.20 3.49 18.96
C GLN A 115 -9.32 3.00 18.04
N LYS A 116 -9.52 3.66 16.89
CA LYS A 116 -10.50 3.31 15.87
C LYS A 116 -9.96 3.58 14.48
N ASN A 117 -10.37 2.78 13.51
CA ASN A 117 -10.18 3.02 12.09
C ASN A 117 -11.54 3.06 11.38
N TYR A 118 -11.73 4.03 10.50
CA TYR A 118 -12.93 4.20 9.70
C TYR A 118 -12.63 3.78 8.27
N VAL A 119 -13.26 2.71 7.81
CA VAL A 119 -12.99 2.09 6.51
C VAL A 119 -14.26 2.02 5.68
N GLY A 120 -14.09 1.92 4.37
CA GLY A 120 -15.23 1.79 3.47
C GLY A 120 -16.09 0.57 3.81
N LYS A 121 -17.41 0.77 3.90
CA LYS A 121 -18.39 -0.25 4.29
C LYS A 121 -18.28 -1.55 3.48
N ASN A 122 -17.96 -1.46 2.19
CA ASN A 122 -17.89 -2.63 1.32
C ASN A 122 -16.71 -3.56 1.65
N LEU A 123 -15.81 -3.20 2.57
CA LEU A 123 -14.76 -4.11 3.05
C LEU A 123 -15.34 -5.44 3.54
N THR A 124 -16.57 -5.43 4.07
CA THR A 124 -17.28 -6.63 4.54
C THR A 124 -17.62 -7.64 3.45
N LYS A 125 -17.45 -7.29 2.17
CA LYS A 125 -17.72 -8.21 1.04
C LYS A 125 -16.58 -9.18 0.77
N TYR A 126 -15.40 -8.97 1.38
CA TYR A 126 -14.17 -9.65 1.03
C TYR A 126 -13.68 -10.58 2.13
N ASP A 127 -13.25 -11.78 1.73
CA ASP A 127 -12.78 -12.83 2.63
C ASP A 127 -11.25 -12.84 2.79
N SER A 128 -10.55 -12.29 1.80
CA SER A 128 -9.09 -12.24 1.74
C SER A 128 -8.61 -11.09 0.85
N MET A 129 -7.32 -10.75 0.94
CA MET A 129 -6.77 -9.59 0.24
C MET A 129 -5.37 -9.83 -0.32
N LEU A 130 -5.14 -9.34 -1.54
CA LEU A 130 -3.81 -9.08 -2.08
C LEU A 130 -3.56 -7.56 -2.05
N VAL A 131 -2.51 -7.14 -1.35
CA VAL A 131 -2.04 -5.74 -1.35
C VAL A 131 -0.92 -5.60 -2.37
N LEU A 132 -1.22 -4.93 -3.48
CA LEU A 132 -0.28 -4.58 -4.54
C LEU A 132 0.20 -3.14 -4.34
N SER A 133 1.40 -2.99 -3.79
CA SER A 133 2.00 -1.69 -3.53
C SER A 133 3.01 -1.34 -4.62
N HIS A 134 2.93 -0.13 -5.13
CA HIS A 134 4.02 0.47 -5.88
C HIS A 134 4.98 1.11 -4.88
N PHE A 135 6.04 0.39 -4.51
CA PHE A 135 6.96 0.85 -3.48
C PHE A 135 7.87 1.94 -4.02
N LYS A 136 7.80 3.15 -3.44
CA LYS A 136 8.58 4.33 -3.82
C LYS A 136 8.51 5.41 -2.74
N GLY A 137 9.10 6.58 -2.98
CA GLY A 137 9.03 7.71 -2.06
C GLY A 137 7.62 8.25 -1.87
N HIS A 138 7.40 8.96 -0.76
CA HIS A 138 6.12 9.60 -0.45
C HIS A 138 6.34 10.95 0.27
N PRO A 139 5.57 12.01 -0.07
CA PRO A 139 5.81 13.36 0.45
C PRO A 139 5.64 13.52 1.96
N MET A 140 4.69 12.79 2.56
CA MET A 140 4.47 12.78 4.02
C MET A 140 5.04 11.52 4.68
N GLY A 141 4.58 10.32 4.35
CA GLY A 141 5.09 9.06 4.94
C GLY A 141 6.55 8.68 4.63
N GLY A 142 7.30 9.49 3.88
CA GLY A 142 8.68 9.18 3.44
C GLY A 142 8.75 8.15 2.32
N TYR A 143 8.01 7.05 2.44
CA TYR A 143 7.78 6.05 1.39
C TYR A 143 6.31 5.60 1.37
N GLY A 144 5.89 4.96 0.28
CA GLY A 144 4.61 4.28 0.19
C GLY A 144 4.85 2.78 -0.04
N GLY A 145 4.38 1.93 0.86
CA GLY A 145 4.48 0.47 0.75
C GLY A 145 3.19 -0.23 1.21
N ALA A 146 3.33 -1.48 1.66
CA ALA A 146 2.22 -2.30 2.14
C ALA A 146 1.49 -1.64 3.32
N LEU A 147 2.22 -1.10 4.31
CA LEU A 147 1.62 -0.46 5.48
C LEU A 147 0.78 0.77 5.12
N LYS A 148 1.23 1.57 4.14
CA LYS A 148 0.47 2.72 3.64
C LYS A 148 -0.81 2.31 2.91
N GLN A 149 -0.75 1.22 2.13
CA GLN A 149 -1.94 0.70 1.45
C GLN A 149 -2.95 0.12 2.44
N LEU A 150 -2.50 -0.58 3.48
CA LEU A 150 -3.35 -1.07 4.55
C LEU A 150 -4.02 0.07 5.33
N SER A 151 -3.25 1.09 5.70
CA SER A 151 -3.75 2.24 6.47
C SER A 151 -4.59 3.19 5.60
N ILE A 152 -3.92 4.13 4.93
CA ILE A 152 -4.54 5.19 4.15
C ILE A 152 -5.32 4.64 2.95
N GLY A 153 -4.84 3.56 2.34
CA GLY A 153 -5.48 3.00 1.15
C GLY A 153 -6.89 2.45 1.40
N ILE A 154 -7.14 1.80 2.55
CA ILE A 154 -8.41 1.14 2.87
C ILE A 154 -9.34 2.02 3.71
N ALA A 155 -8.79 3.00 4.42
CA ALA A 155 -9.57 3.98 5.16
C ALA A 155 -10.57 4.71 4.22
N SER A 156 -11.75 5.06 4.72
CA SER A 156 -12.69 5.90 3.95
C SER A 156 -12.12 7.31 3.76
N SER A 157 -12.76 8.16 2.96
CA SER A 157 -12.41 9.59 2.89
C SER A 157 -12.33 10.24 4.29
N TYR A 158 -13.30 9.97 5.17
CA TYR A 158 -13.27 10.43 6.56
C TYR A 158 -12.13 9.78 7.36
N GLY A 159 -11.96 8.46 7.25
CA GLY A 159 -10.91 7.73 7.96
C GLY A 159 -9.50 8.20 7.59
N LYS A 160 -9.27 8.54 6.31
CA LYS A 160 -8.01 9.16 5.86
C LYS A 160 -7.73 10.47 6.59
N ALA A 161 -8.73 11.34 6.73
CA ALA A 161 -8.59 12.60 7.47
C ALA A 161 -8.34 12.32 8.97
N TYR A 162 -9.07 11.37 9.55
CA TYR A 162 -8.91 10.95 10.94
C TYR A 162 -7.50 10.43 11.26
N ILE A 163 -6.94 9.56 10.40
CA ILE A 163 -5.58 9.01 10.58
C ILE A 163 -4.53 10.11 10.46
N HIS A 164 -4.61 10.93 9.41
CA HIS A 164 -3.68 12.04 9.19
C HIS A 164 -3.71 13.06 10.33
N GLY A 165 -4.90 13.34 10.84
CA GLY A 165 -5.11 14.23 11.98
C GLY A 165 -4.91 13.58 13.34
N CYS A 166 -4.31 12.38 13.42
CA CYS A 166 -4.02 11.68 14.67
C CYS A 166 -5.24 11.49 15.59
N GLY A 167 -6.42 11.26 15.00
CA GLY A 167 -7.69 11.14 15.70
C GLY A 167 -8.57 12.39 15.66
N ASN A 168 -8.07 13.49 15.12
CA ASN A 168 -8.82 14.72 14.89
C ASN A 168 -8.81 15.09 13.40
N PRO A 169 -9.88 14.81 12.62
CA PRO A 169 -9.92 15.08 11.18
C PRO A 169 -9.63 16.54 10.78
N ASP A 170 -9.90 17.51 11.68
CA ASP A 170 -9.64 18.92 11.43
C ASP A 170 -8.13 19.25 11.36
N GLU A 171 -7.28 18.33 11.85
CA GLU A 171 -5.81 18.46 11.87
C GLU A 171 -5.09 17.66 10.76
N ILE A 172 -5.82 17.19 9.75
CA ILE A 172 -5.33 16.35 8.64
C ILE A 172 -3.94 16.75 8.07
N TRP A 173 -3.57 18.04 8.04
CA TRP A 173 -2.28 18.49 7.48
C TRP A 173 -1.36 19.16 8.50
N THR A 174 -1.77 19.19 9.76
CA THR A 174 -1.11 19.99 10.82
C THR A 174 -0.79 19.20 12.07
N ALA A 175 -1.28 17.97 12.19
CA ALA A 175 -0.97 17.10 13.32
C ALA A 175 0.53 16.80 13.42
N ASN A 176 0.96 16.34 14.59
CA ASN A 176 2.35 15.95 14.81
C ASN A 176 2.75 14.83 13.81
N HIS A 177 3.87 15.05 13.12
CA HIS A 177 4.29 14.18 12.03
C HIS A 177 4.57 12.73 12.48
N ASP A 178 5.27 12.54 13.61
CA ASP A 178 5.58 11.19 14.09
C ASP A 178 4.32 10.48 14.61
N HIS A 179 3.42 11.21 15.29
CA HIS A 179 2.11 10.65 15.66
C HIS A 179 1.29 10.23 14.43
N PHE A 180 1.40 10.94 13.30
CA PHE A 180 0.75 10.51 12.06
C PHE A 180 1.30 9.17 11.56
N LEU A 181 2.62 8.98 11.61
CA LEU A 181 3.26 7.71 11.23
C LEU A 181 2.84 6.57 12.17
N GLU A 182 2.73 6.84 13.47
CA GLU A 182 2.21 5.87 14.45
C GLU A 182 0.71 5.59 14.25
N ALA A 183 -0.11 6.60 13.94
CA ALA A 183 -1.52 6.42 13.63
C ALA A 183 -1.73 5.61 12.34
N MET A 184 -0.83 5.74 11.34
CA MET A 184 -0.82 4.85 10.19
C MET A 184 -0.56 3.39 10.60
N ALA A 185 0.37 3.15 11.52
CA ALA A 185 0.62 1.81 12.04
C ALA A 185 -0.61 1.25 12.79
N ASP A 186 -1.26 2.07 13.63
CA ASP A 186 -2.52 1.69 14.30
C ASP A 186 -3.60 1.29 13.29
N ALA A 187 -3.83 2.13 12.28
CA ALA A 187 -4.83 1.86 11.25
C ALA A 187 -4.52 0.58 10.45
N ALA A 188 -3.26 0.37 10.06
CA ALA A 188 -2.84 -0.84 9.36
C ALA A 188 -3.08 -2.10 10.21
N LYS A 189 -2.81 -2.03 11.53
CA LYS A 189 -3.10 -3.13 12.46
C LYS A 189 -4.55 -3.58 12.40
N SER A 190 -5.50 -2.64 12.39
CA SER A 190 -6.93 -2.97 12.35
C SER A 190 -7.32 -3.83 11.14
N ILE A 191 -6.65 -3.62 9.99
CA ILE A 191 -6.91 -4.39 8.77
C ILE A 191 -6.27 -5.78 8.86
N VAL A 192 -5.05 -5.85 9.37
CA VAL A 192 -4.36 -7.13 9.58
C VAL A 192 -5.17 -8.02 10.51
N ASP A 193 -5.64 -7.46 11.63
CA ASP A 193 -6.50 -8.16 12.59
C ASP A 193 -7.85 -8.55 11.96
N TYR A 194 -8.46 -7.69 11.13
CA TYR A 194 -9.75 -7.95 10.48
C TYR A 194 -9.71 -9.15 9.52
N PHE A 195 -8.66 -9.28 8.71
CA PHE A 195 -8.51 -10.39 7.76
C PHE A 195 -7.88 -11.65 8.38
N ASP A 196 -7.34 -11.56 9.59
CA ASP A 196 -6.83 -12.70 10.38
C ASP A 196 -5.92 -13.65 9.57
N GLY A 197 -4.81 -13.10 9.08
CA GLY A 197 -3.80 -13.85 8.33
C GLY A 197 -4.17 -14.17 6.86
N LYS A 198 -5.28 -13.64 6.34
CA LYS A 198 -5.72 -13.83 4.95
C LYS A 198 -5.32 -12.68 4.03
N ILE A 199 -4.14 -12.08 4.27
CA ILE A 199 -3.56 -11.03 3.43
C ILE A 199 -2.22 -11.51 2.89
N VAL A 200 -2.00 -11.25 1.60
CA VAL A 200 -0.68 -11.34 0.97
C VAL A 200 -0.24 -9.94 0.53
N TYR A 201 1.03 -9.64 0.72
CA TYR A 201 1.63 -8.35 0.37
C TYR A 201 2.60 -8.53 -0.78
N MET A 202 2.51 -7.65 -1.76
CA MET A 202 3.43 -7.60 -2.88
C MET A 202 3.85 -6.16 -3.15
N ASN A 203 5.15 -5.90 -3.05
CA ASN A 203 5.74 -4.60 -3.30
C ASN A 203 6.47 -4.63 -4.63
N ILE A 204 6.14 -3.69 -5.52
CA ILE A 204 6.75 -3.53 -6.83
C ILE A 204 7.63 -2.29 -6.77
N MET A 205 8.94 -2.46 -6.90
CA MET A 205 9.95 -1.41 -6.89
C MET A 205 10.36 -1.09 -8.34
N LYS A 206 9.48 -0.37 -9.04
CA LYS A 206 9.59 0.04 -10.45
C LYS A 206 9.36 1.55 -10.55
N ASN A 207 9.87 2.22 -11.57
CA ASN A 207 9.75 3.67 -11.77
C ASN A 207 10.01 4.45 -10.46
N MET A 208 11.18 4.20 -9.85
CA MET A 208 11.51 4.62 -8.48
C MET A 208 11.73 6.13 -8.35
N SER A 209 10.68 6.86 -7.99
CA SER A 209 10.67 8.31 -7.74
C SER A 209 10.54 8.63 -6.25
N VAL A 210 10.89 9.86 -5.85
CA VAL A 210 10.62 10.40 -4.51
C VAL A 210 9.14 10.71 -4.26
N ASP A 211 8.35 10.84 -5.32
CA ASP A 211 6.93 11.16 -5.25
C ASP A 211 6.04 9.95 -5.53
N CYS A 212 5.01 9.81 -4.70
CA CYS A 212 4.08 8.70 -4.75
C CYS A 212 3.09 8.84 -5.92
N ASP A 213 2.43 7.74 -6.28
CA ASP A 213 1.37 7.72 -7.30
C ASP A 213 0.14 8.59 -6.94
N CYS A 214 0.05 9.06 -5.69
CA CYS A 214 -0.97 10.01 -5.23
C CYS A 214 -0.64 11.48 -5.54
N CYS A 215 0.56 11.80 -6.02
CA CYS A 215 0.93 13.13 -6.47
C CYS A 215 0.44 13.34 -7.91
N ALA A 216 -0.26 14.44 -8.19
CA ALA A 216 -0.72 14.76 -9.55
C ALA A 216 0.45 15.05 -10.51
N VAL A 217 1.50 15.71 -10.01
CA VAL A 217 2.77 15.90 -10.70
C VAL A 217 3.84 15.24 -9.85
N ALA A 218 4.37 14.11 -10.31
CA ALA A 218 5.44 13.39 -9.63
C ALA A 218 6.77 13.69 -10.32
N GLU A 219 7.84 13.79 -9.54
CA GLU A 219 9.20 13.80 -10.08
C GLU A 219 9.46 12.52 -10.90
N ASP A 220 10.29 12.62 -11.93
CA ASP A 220 10.73 11.45 -12.70
C ASP A 220 11.50 10.46 -11.80
N PRO A 221 11.59 9.17 -12.19
CA PRO A 221 12.35 8.18 -11.43
C PRO A 221 13.78 8.68 -11.16
N CYS A 222 14.15 8.71 -9.88
CA CYS A 222 15.43 9.21 -9.42
C CYS A 222 16.48 8.09 -9.28
N MET A 223 16.08 6.82 -9.35
CA MET A 223 16.98 5.65 -9.31
C MET A 223 16.46 4.50 -10.17
N GLU A 224 17.33 3.54 -10.45
CA GLU A 224 17.00 2.30 -11.15
C GLU A 224 15.93 1.48 -10.42
N ASP A 225 15.15 0.78 -11.23
CA ASP A 225 14.22 -0.27 -10.84
C ASP A 225 14.94 -1.39 -10.07
N ILE A 226 14.31 -1.95 -9.03
CA ILE A 226 14.92 -2.99 -8.18
C ILE A 226 14.29 -4.36 -8.44
N GLY A 227 12.96 -4.47 -8.43
CA GLY A 227 12.27 -5.75 -8.60
C GLY A 227 10.92 -5.85 -7.89
N ILE A 228 10.47 -7.08 -7.64
CA ILE A 228 9.20 -7.41 -7.01
C ILE A 228 9.47 -8.25 -5.78
N LEU A 229 8.82 -7.90 -4.66
CA LEU A 229 8.87 -8.63 -3.41
C LEU A 229 7.48 -9.15 -3.07
N ILE A 230 7.40 -10.31 -2.41
CA ILE A 230 6.15 -10.84 -1.86
C ILE A 230 6.37 -11.44 -0.47
N SER A 231 5.42 -11.25 0.44
CA SER A 231 5.43 -11.83 1.79
C SER A 231 4.02 -11.90 2.39
N THR A 232 3.89 -12.60 3.51
CA THR A 232 2.71 -12.56 4.40
C THR A 232 2.89 -11.62 5.59
N ASP A 233 4.07 -11.01 5.76
CA ASP A 233 4.35 -10.08 6.86
C ASP A 233 4.52 -8.66 6.29
N PRO A 234 3.62 -7.71 6.65
CA PRO A 234 3.61 -6.37 6.07
C PRO A 234 4.81 -5.52 6.53
N VAL A 235 5.37 -5.81 7.69
CA VAL A 235 6.55 -5.11 8.23
C VAL A 235 7.80 -5.64 7.55
N ALA A 236 7.91 -6.95 7.39
CA ALA A 236 9.05 -7.59 6.74
C ALA A 236 9.22 -7.15 5.28
N ILE A 237 8.12 -7.08 4.51
CA ILE A 237 8.20 -6.70 3.10
C ILE A 237 8.58 -5.22 2.90
N ASP A 238 8.05 -4.32 3.73
CA ASP A 238 8.41 -2.90 3.67
C ASP A 238 9.85 -2.68 4.15
N GLN A 239 10.27 -3.36 5.22
CA GLN A 239 11.67 -3.33 5.68
C GLN A 239 12.62 -3.86 4.61
N ALA A 240 12.27 -4.97 3.93
CA ALA A 240 13.07 -5.52 2.85
C ALA A 240 13.22 -4.56 1.66
N CYS A 241 12.16 -3.83 1.32
CA CYS A 241 12.23 -2.81 0.27
C CYS A 241 13.16 -1.66 0.66
N LEU A 242 13.09 -1.17 1.90
CA LEU A 242 14.02 -0.14 2.38
C LEU A 242 15.46 -0.64 2.36
N ASP A 243 15.72 -1.84 2.88
CA ASP A 243 17.06 -2.40 2.93
C ASP A 243 17.66 -2.51 1.52
N LEU A 244 16.87 -2.90 0.51
CA LEU A 244 17.30 -2.91 -0.89
C LEU A 244 17.61 -1.50 -1.42
N VAL A 245 16.83 -0.47 -1.08
CA VAL A 245 17.13 0.93 -1.44
C VAL A 245 18.46 1.37 -0.80
N TYR A 246 18.64 1.14 0.50
CA TYR A 246 19.86 1.53 1.22
C TYR A 246 21.10 0.81 0.68
N GLN A 247 20.97 -0.46 0.30
CA GLN A 247 22.04 -1.29 -0.25
C GLN A 247 22.30 -1.05 -1.75
N ALA A 248 21.39 -0.41 -2.48
CA ALA A 248 21.55 -0.15 -3.91
C ALA A 248 22.87 0.58 -4.21
N THR A 249 23.47 0.35 -5.38
CA THR A 249 24.70 1.04 -5.79
C THR A 249 24.43 2.28 -6.63
N ASP A 250 23.19 2.45 -7.09
CA ASP A 250 22.76 3.61 -7.89
C ASP A 250 22.94 4.92 -7.09
N PRO A 251 23.65 5.93 -7.63
CA PRO A 251 23.86 7.21 -6.95
C PRO A 251 22.54 7.97 -6.69
N GLY A 252 21.53 7.78 -7.52
CA GLY A 252 20.20 8.35 -7.44
C GLY A 252 19.41 7.93 -6.19
N LYS A 253 19.80 6.80 -5.55
CA LYS A 253 19.23 6.38 -4.26
C LYS A 253 19.33 7.45 -3.19
N LYS A 254 20.33 8.35 -3.27
CA LYS A 254 20.53 9.42 -2.28
C LYS A 254 19.31 10.33 -2.18
N HIS A 255 18.68 10.65 -3.30
CA HIS A 255 17.49 11.50 -3.34
C HIS A 255 16.29 10.79 -2.70
N LEU A 256 16.12 9.49 -2.98
CA LEU A 256 15.08 8.69 -2.33
C LEU A 256 15.31 8.52 -0.83
N ILE A 257 16.55 8.26 -0.41
CA ILE A 257 16.93 8.17 1.01
C ILE A 257 16.67 9.51 1.71
N GLU A 258 17.03 10.65 1.12
CA GLU A 258 16.73 11.97 1.68
C GLU A 258 15.22 12.15 1.89
N ARG A 259 14.39 11.77 0.91
CA ARG A 259 12.91 11.81 1.05
C ARG A 259 12.43 10.94 2.22
N ILE A 260 12.98 9.74 2.38
CA ILE A 260 12.60 8.81 3.44
C ILE A 260 13.01 9.37 4.80
N GLU A 261 14.26 9.80 4.95
CA GLU A 261 14.85 10.22 6.23
C GLU A 261 14.33 11.58 6.70
N SER A 262 14.19 12.55 5.78
CA SER A 262 13.63 13.88 6.10
C SER A 262 12.16 13.85 6.50
N ARG A 263 11.51 12.69 6.39
CA ARG A 263 10.12 12.42 6.77
C ARG A 263 10.01 11.32 7.83
N ASN A 264 11.12 10.89 8.41
CA ASN A 264 11.17 9.82 9.40
C ASN A 264 10.43 8.53 8.95
N GLY A 265 10.47 8.21 7.65
CA GLY A 265 9.58 7.19 7.06
C GLY A 265 9.71 5.80 7.68
N VAL A 266 10.90 5.44 8.15
CA VAL A 266 11.18 4.16 8.83
C VAL A 266 10.32 3.98 10.10
N HIS A 267 9.92 5.09 10.75
CA HIS A 267 9.21 5.06 12.01
C HIS A 267 7.85 4.33 11.94
N THR A 268 7.16 4.38 10.80
CA THR A 268 5.91 3.60 10.60
C THR A 268 6.15 2.09 10.77
N ILE A 269 7.29 1.57 10.26
CA ILE A 269 7.67 0.15 10.36
C ILE A 269 8.00 -0.19 11.82
N GLU A 270 8.67 0.72 12.53
CA GLU A 270 9.03 0.54 13.93
C GLU A 270 7.79 0.45 14.81
N ALA A 271 6.88 1.41 14.68
CA ALA A 271 5.61 1.41 15.38
C ALA A 271 4.77 0.15 15.07
N ALA A 272 4.74 -0.27 13.80
CA ALA A 272 4.05 -1.49 13.38
C ALA A 272 4.65 -2.76 14.02
N CYS A 273 5.98 -2.85 14.09
CA CYS A 273 6.69 -3.94 14.74
C CYS A 273 6.43 -3.96 16.26
N GLU A 274 6.43 -2.80 16.92
CA GLU A 274 6.14 -2.67 18.35
C GLU A 274 4.69 -3.02 18.69
N LEU A 275 3.75 -2.73 17.79
CA LEU A 275 2.34 -3.15 17.87
C LEU A 275 2.13 -4.66 17.66
N GLY A 276 3.18 -5.38 17.21
CA GLY A 276 3.23 -6.84 17.22
C GLY A 276 2.50 -7.54 16.08
N TYR A 277 2.26 -6.87 14.95
CA TYR A 277 1.60 -7.45 13.77
C TYR A 277 2.54 -7.63 12.56
N GLY A 278 3.85 -7.58 12.79
CA GLY A 278 4.86 -7.94 11.82
C GLY A 278 6.27 -7.86 12.40
N ASN A 279 7.28 -8.26 11.63
CA ASN A 279 8.67 -8.33 12.09
C ASN A 279 9.62 -7.58 11.14
N ARG A 280 10.53 -6.79 11.70
CA ARG A 280 11.62 -6.16 10.95
C ARG A 280 12.70 -7.14 10.51
N ALA A 281 12.92 -8.22 11.24
CA ALA A 281 13.88 -9.24 10.87
C ALA A 281 13.24 -10.26 9.93
N TYR A 282 13.82 -10.47 8.75
CA TYR A 282 13.29 -11.35 7.72
C TYR A 282 14.39 -12.22 7.09
N GLU A 283 13.97 -13.20 6.28
CA GLU A 283 14.83 -13.96 5.37
C GLU A 283 14.48 -13.59 3.92
N LEU A 284 15.46 -13.07 3.16
CA LEU A 284 15.28 -12.75 1.75
C LEU A 284 15.67 -13.96 0.88
N ILE A 285 14.75 -14.42 0.04
CA ILE A 285 15.01 -15.50 -0.91
C ILE A 285 14.86 -14.96 -2.34
N ASP A 286 15.98 -14.83 -3.04
CA ASP A 286 16.00 -14.42 -4.44
C ASP A 286 15.68 -15.61 -5.36
N ILE A 287 14.56 -15.52 -6.08
CA ILE A 287 14.08 -16.53 -7.03
C ILE A 287 14.18 -16.07 -8.49
N THR A 288 14.93 -14.99 -8.78
CA THR A 288 15.01 -14.37 -10.12
C THR A 288 15.32 -15.39 -11.22
N ASN A 289 16.22 -16.33 -10.93
CA ASN A 289 16.73 -17.33 -11.88
C ASN A 289 16.12 -18.73 -11.71
N GLU A 290 15.14 -18.90 -10.82
CA GLU A 290 14.26 -20.07 -10.83
C GLU A 290 13.32 -20.04 -12.04
#